data_AF-A0A1V5LNK6-F1
#
_entry.id   AF-A0A1V5LNK6-F1
#
_cell.length_a   1.000
_cell.length_b   1.000
_cell.length_c   1.000
_cell.angle_alpha   90.00
_cell.angle_beta   90.00
_cell.angle_gamma   90.00
#
_symmetry.space_group_name_H-M   'P 1'
#
loop_
_entity.id
_entity.type
_entity.pdbx_description
1 polymer ?
#
loop_
_entity_poly.entity_id
_entity_poly.type
_entity_poly.pdbx_seq_one_letter_code
_entity_poly.pdbx_strand_id
1 'polypeptide(L)'
;MLSPRQDYASINYRLAPRHKYPAQIEDYNKAIDFLLKLDRYKNSKIVLFGHSAGAQIVAAWILSPQAKARLSQARIKAIVLIDPPALEIAKLTEELKAAFGENAGAIKLSLLSKLQNLPQEERAKLPPLTMYLSSDWRGKREQQSRTFFTLWHRNTNRKDKLIKVPENHIGVISALQAKKYELIY
;
A
#
# COMPACT_ATOMS: atom_id res chain seq x y z
N MET A 1 21.49 -19.62 -14.27
CA MET A 1 21.11 -18.98 -12.99
C MET A 1 19.65 -19.30 -12.72
N LEU A 2 19.33 -20.04 -11.66
CA LEU A 2 17.94 -20.21 -11.23
C LEU A 2 17.40 -18.84 -10.79
N SER A 3 16.20 -18.49 -11.25
CA SER A 3 15.49 -17.31 -10.74
C SER A 3 15.45 -17.38 -9.20
N PRO A 4 15.72 -16.28 -8.48
CA PRO A 4 15.63 -16.31 -7.02
C PRO A 4 14.25 -16.82 -6.59
N ARG A 5 14.25 -17.81 -5.68
CA ARG A 5 13.02 -18.38 -5.12
C ARG A 5 12.18 -17.27 -4.49
N GLN A 6 10.94 -17.15 -4.94
CA GLN A 6 9.96 -16.21 -4.41
C GLN A 6 8.75 -17.01 -3.91
N ASP A 7 8.48 -16.90 -2.62
CA ASP A 7 7.28 -17.48 -2.00
C ASP A 7 6.22 -16.37 -1.87
N TYR A 8 4.94 -16.74 -1.98
CA TYR A 8 3.81 -15.80 -1.87
C TYR A 8 2.99 -16.11 -0.62
N ALA A 9 2.73 -15.10 0.19
CA ALA A 9 1.83 -15.17 1.33
C ALA A 9 0.60 -14.29 1.04
N SER A 10 -0.53 -14.94 0.77
CA SER A 10 -1.83 -14.26 0.66
C SER A 10 -2.53 -14.32 2.01
N ILE A 11 -3.08 -13.20 2.47
CA ILE A 11 -3.72 -13.12 3.78
C ILE A 11 -5.17 -12.68 3.65
N ASN A 12 -6.02 -13.28 4.47
CA ASN A 12 -7.32 -12.71 4.77
C ASN A 12 -7.20 -11.76 5.96
N TYR A 13 -8.13 -10.82 6.04
CA TYR A 13 -8.23 -9.87 7.14
C TYR A 13 -9.69 -9.65 7.50
N ARG A 14 -9.92 -9.17 8.72
CA ARG A 14 -11.27 -8.87 9.21
C ARG A 14 -11.92 -7.76 8.37
N LEU A 15 -13.17 -7.98 7.97
CA LEU A 15 -13.90 -7.07 7.07
C LEU A 15 -14.83 -6.11 7.81
N ALA A 16 -14.94 -4.91 7.26
CA ALA A 16 -15.99 -3.96 7.59
C ALA A 16 -17.37 -4.46 7.10
N PRO A 17 -18.49 -4.05 7.70
CA PRO A 17 -18.59 -3.12 8.85
C PRO A 17 -18.37 -3.77 10.22
N ARG A 18 -18.30 -5.10 10.28
CA ARG A 18 -18.14 -5.86 11.55
C ARG A 18 -16.85 -5.50 12.27
N HIS A 19 -15.78 -5.29 11.52
CA HIS A 19 -14.47 -4.93 12.05
C HIS A 19 -13.96 -3.69 11.30
N LYS A 20 -14.11 -2.53 11.93
CA LYS A 20 -13.68 -1.23 11.38
C LYS A 20 -12.18 -1.03 11.57
N TYR A 21 -11.61 -0.06 10.87
CA TYR A 21 -10.25 0.41 11.10
C TYR A 21 -10.04 0.71 12.60
N PRO A 22 -8.93 0.30 13.22
CA PRO A 22 -7.70 -0.24 12.61
C PRO A 22 -7.60 -1.78 12.54
N ALA A 23 -8.69 -2.55 12.62
CA ALA A 23 -8.64 -4.02 12.68
C ALA A 23 -7.81 -4.68 11.57
N GLN A 24 -7.87 -4.14 10.35
CA GLN A 24 -7.10 -4.63 9.21
C GLN A 24 -5.59 -4.42 9.38
N ILE A 25 -5.19 -3.32 10.03
CA ILE A 25 -3.79 -3.01 10.34
C ILE A 25 -3.27 -4.00 11.38
N GLU A 26 -4.08 -4.35 12.38
CA GLU A 26 -3.74 -5.37 13.38
C GLU A 26 -3.55 -6.76 12.74
N ASP A 27 -4.42 -7.13 11.80
CA ASP A 27 -4.32 -8.41 11.10
C ASP A 27 -3.07 -8.45 10.20
N TYR A 28 -2.75 -7.32 9.55
CA TYR A 28 -1.52 -7.17 8.80
C TYR A 28 -0.26 -7.34 9.67
N ASN A 29 -0.27 -6.78 10.90
CA ASN A 29 0.80 -6.99 11.87
C ASN A 29 0.94 -8.47 12.25
N LYS A 30 -0.17 -9.15 12.55
CA LYS A 30 -0.16 -10.58 12.90
C LYS A 30 0.39 -11.44 11.78
N ALA A 31 0.08 -11.11 10.53
CA ALA A 31 0.63 -11.80 9.37
C ALA A 31 2.16 -11.66 9.25
N ILE A 32 2.68 -10.44 9.42
CA ILE A 32 4.12 -10.19 9.44
C ILE A 32 4.78 -10.94 10.60
N ASP A 33 4.21 -10.83 11.81
CA ASP A 33 4.74 -11.49 13.00
C ASP A 33 4.73 -13.02 12.86
N PHE A 34 3.72 -13.59 12.18
CA PHE A 34 3.67 -15.02 11.84
C PHE A 34 4.82 -15.42 10.91
N LEU A 35 5.05 -14.67 9.83
CA LEU A 35 6.17 -14.94 8.91
C LEU A 35 7.52 -14.85 9.62
N LEU A 36 7.72 -13.85 10.48
CA LEU A 36 8.99 -13.67 11.20
C LEU A 36 9.27 -14.77 12.25
N LYS A 37 8.25 -15.49 12.70
CA LYS A 37 8.41 -16.66 13.58
C LYS A 37 8.87 -17.92 12.84
N LEU A 38 8.66 -17.99 11.53
CA LEU A 38 9.07 -19.14 10.73
C LEU A 38 10.55 -19.02 10.38
N ASP A 39 11.36 -20.01 10.75
CA ASP A 39 12.81 -19.99 10.52
C ASP A 39 13.21 -19.75 9.06
N ARG A 40 12.39 -20.21 8.12
CA ARG A 40 12.58 -19.98 6.68
C ARG A 40 12.47 -18.50 6.30
N TYR A 41 11.63 -17.73 6.98
CA TYR A 41 11.27 -16.37 6.59
C TYR A 41 11.81 -15.29 7.52
N LYS A 42 12.30 -15.62 8.73
CA LYS A 42 12.84 -14.66 9.71
C LYS A 42 13.87 -13.69 9.15
N ASN A 43 14.68 -14.13 8.18
CA ASN A 43 15.71 -13.32 7.53
C ASN A 43 15.36 -12.94 6.08
N SER A 44 14.17 -13.27 5.60
CA SER A 44 13.76 -12.98 4.22
C SER A 44 13.52 -11.50 4.02
N LYS A 45 13.79 -11.02 2.80
CA LYS A 45 13.36 -9.68 2.37
C LYS A 45 11.89 -9.77 1.97
N ILE A 46 11.06 -8.92 2.55
CA ILE A 46 9.61 -8.93 2.30
C ILE A 46 9.26 -7.82 1.32
N VAL A 47 8.38 -8.11 0.37
CA VAL A 47 7.71 -7.11 -0.47
C VAL A 47 6.25 -7.09 -0.05
N LEU A 48 5.73 -5.90 0.30
CA LEU A 48 4.31 -5.74 0.60
C LEU A 48 3.58 -5.43 -0.70
N PHE A 49 2.44 -6.08 -0.91
CA PHE A 49 1.68 -5.99 -2.13
C PHE A 49 0.20 -5.82 -1.78
N GLY A 50 -0.49 -4.92 -2.47
CA GLY A 50 -1.92 -4.76 -2.32
C GLY A 50 -2.58 -4.28 -3.61
N HIS A 51 -3.83 -4.71 -3.81
CA HIS A 51 -4.73 -4.24 -4.86
C HIS A 51 -5.98 -3.64 -4.25
N SER A 52 -6.47 -2.53 -4.82
CA SER A 52 -7.69 -1.86 -4.37
C SER A 52 -7.65 -1.51 -2.87
N ALA A 53 -8.64 -1.94 -2.08
CA ALA A 53 -8.64 -1.80 -0.63
C ALA A 53 -7.38 -2.39 0.05
N GLY A 54 -6.82 -3.46 -0.50
CA GLY A 54 -5.54 -4.02 -0.02
C GLY A 54 -4.37 -3.06 -0.23
N ALA A 55 -4.33 -2.34 -1.36
CA ALA A 55 -3.30 -1.31 -1.60
C ALA A 55 -3.44 -0.16 -0.60
N GLN A 56 -4.68 0.25 -0.29
CA GLN A 56 -4.94 1.24 0.75
C GLN A 56 -4.48 0.75 2.13
N ILE A 57 -4.73 -0.52 2.49
CA ILE A 57 -4.28 -1.10 3.76
C ILE A 57 -2.76 -1.08 3.86
N VAL A 58 -2.03 -1.47 2.80
CA VAL A 58 -0.56 -1.41 2.78
C VAL A 58 -0.06 0.02 2.98
N ALA A 59 -0.64 0.99 2.26
CA ALA A 59 -0.29 2.40 2.39
C ALA A 59 -0.61 2.96 3.80
N ALA A 60 -1.74 2.56 4.39
CA ALA A 60 -2.11 2.96 5.74
C ALA A 60 -1.21 2.32 6.80
N TRP A 61 -0.85 1.05 6.63
CA TRP A 61 0.05 0.33 7.54
C TRP A 61 1.41 0.97 7.56
N ILE A 62 2.01 1.25 6.40
CA ILE A 62 3.38 1.77 6.34
C ILE A 62 3.53 3.18 6.92
N LEU A 63 2.46 3.98 6.86
CA LEU A 63 2.40 5.32 7.48
C LEU A 63 1.89 5.28 8.92
N SER A 64 1.65 4.10 9.49
CA SER A 64 1.21 3.95 10.87
C SER A 64 2.40 3.93 11.85
N PRO A 65 2.20 4.38 13.11
CA PRO A 65 3.24 4.24 14.14
C PRO A 65 3.73 2.80 14.34
N GLN A 66 2.84 1.82 14.14
CA GLN A 66 3.15 0.39 14.32
C GLN A 66 4.16 -0.13 13.29
N ALA A 67 4.21 0.47 12.09
CA ALA A 67 5.16 0.07 11.06
C ALA A 67 6.58 0.55 11.35
N LYS A 68 6.78 1.69 12.03
CA LYS A 68 8.12 2.28 12.25
C LYS A 68 9.11 1.28 12.86
N ALA A 69 8.69 0.55 13.90
CA ALA A 69 9.51 -0.48 14.53
C ALA A 69 9.71 -1.73 13.65
N ARG A 70 8.75 -2.03 12.77
CA ARG A 70 8.70 -3.24 11.95
C ARG A 70 9.41 -3.12 10.62
N LEU A 71 9.55 -1.92 10.06
CA LEU A 71 10.18 -1.73 8.75
C LEU A 71 11.61 -2.31 8.70
N SER A 72 12.40 -2.09 9.75
CA SER A 72 13.74 -2.65 9.88
C SER A 72 13.70 -4.14 10.24
N GLN A 73 12.89 -4.53 11.22
CA GLN A 73 12.78 -5.92 11.70
C GLN A 73 12.32 -6.89 10.60
N ALA A 74 11.30 -6.52 9.84
CA ALA A 74 10.72 -7.33 8.77
C ALA A 74 11.46 -7.21 7.43
N ARG A 75 12.56 -6.45 7.38
CA ARG A 75 13.39 -6.23 6.19
C ARG A 75 12.55 -5.88 4.94
N ILE A 76 11.59 -4.98 5.11
CA ILE A 76 10.68 -4.57 4.02
C ILE A 76 11.53 -3.93 2.91
N LYS A 77 11.60 -4.60 1.75
CA LYS A 77 12.46 -4.22 0.62
C LYS A 77 11.76 -3.27 -0.34
N ALA A 78 10.45 -3.42 -0.51
CA ALA A 78 9.64 -2.64 -1.43
C ALA A 78 8.16 -2.72 -1.06
N ILE A 79 7.38 -1.78 -1.55
CA ILE A 79 5.92 -1.85 -1.57
C ILE A 79 5.41 -1.76 -3.01
N VAL A 80 4.33 -2.50 -3.26
CA VAL A 80 3.62 -2.51 -4.54
C VAL A 80 2.15 -2.20 -4.30
N LEU A 81 1.68 -1.12 -4.89
CA LEU A 81 0.30 -0.65 -4.76
C LEU A 81 -0.38 -0.69 -6.12
N ILE A 82 -1.52 -1.37 -6.22
CA ILE A 82 -2.32 -1.38 -7.44
C ILE A 82 -3.66 -0.70 -7.13
N ASP A 83 -3.97 0.38 -7.85
CA ASP A 83 -5.26 1.07 -7.78
C ASP A 83 -5.76 1.38 -6.35
N PRO A 84 -5.00 2.10 -5.50
CA PRO A 84 -5.43 2.42 -4.14
C PRO A 84 -6.60 3.45 -4.14
N PRO A 85 -7.82 3.11 -3.65
CA PRO A 85 -9.03 3.91 -3.84
C PRO A 85 -9.18 5.13 -2.93
N ALA A 86 -8.60 5.09 -1.72
CA ALA A 86 -8.80 6.11 -0.69
C ALA A 86 -7.48 6.48 0.00
N LEU A 87 -6.61 7.15 -0.76
CA LEU A 87 -5.40 7.81 -0.29
C LEU A 87 -5.70 9.23 0.22
N GLU A 88 -6.67 9.90 -0.39
CA GLU A 88 -7.23 11.16 0.07
C GLU A 88 -8.67 10.95 0.51
N ILE A 89 -9.01 11.48 1.69
CA ILE A 89 -10.37 11.40 2.23
C ILE A 89 -10.76 12.81 2.63
N ALA A 90 -11.38 13.53 1.69
CA ALA A 90 -11.92 14.87 1.92
C ALA A 90 -13.29 14.82 2.62
N LYS A 91 -14.05 13.74 2.42
CA LYS A 91 -15.36 13.51 3.03
C LYS A 91 -15.56 12.03 3.33
N LEU A 92 -16.18 11.72 4.47
CA LEU A 92 -16.61 10.37 4.80
C LEU A 92 -17.86 10.02 4.00
N THR A 93 -17.72 9.13 3.03
CA THR A 93 -18.85 8.45 2.38
C THR A 93 -19.42 7.39 3.33
N GLU A 94 -20.61 6.87 3.07
CA GLU A 94 -21.19 5.77 3.87
C GLU A 94 -20.30 4.52 3.86
N GLU A 95 -19.67 4.21 2.73
CA GLU A 95 -18.68 3.13 2.63
C GLU A 95 -17.47 3.40 3.54
N LEU A 96 -16.94 4.62 3.54
CA LEU A 96 -15.85 4.99 4.44
C LEU A 96 -16.28 5.00 5.91
N LYS A 97 -17.52 5.38 6.24
CA LYS A 97 -18.04 5.26 7.61
C LYS A 97 -18.19 3.80 8.03
N ALA A 98 -18.63 2.93 7.12
CA ALA A 98 -18.70 1.50 7.36
C ALA A 98 -17.30 0.92 7.61
N ALA A 99 -16.28 1.38 6.87
CA ALA A 99 -14.90 0.92 7.01
C ALA A 99 -14.14 1.52 8.20
N PHE A 100 -14.33 2.81 8.50
CA PHE A 100 -13.50 3.56 9.45
C PHE A 100 -14.25 4.02 10.71
N GLY A 101 -15.59 3.96 10.70
CA GLY A 101 -16.44 4.48 11.78
C GLY A 101 -16.88 5.92 11.55
N GLU A 102 -18.02 6.27 12.14
CA GLU A 102 -18.65 7.59 11.95
C GLU A 102 -17.83 8.74 12.53
N ASN A 103 -17.06 8.47 13.59
CA ASN A 103 -16.23 9.46 14.28
C ASN A 103 -14.83 9.62 13.68
N ALA A 104 -14.51 8.87 12.62
CA ALA A 104 -13.18 8.90 12.02
C ALA A 104 -13.04 10.15 11.13
N GLY A 105 -12.61 11.28 11.71
CA GLY A 105 -12.48 12.53 10.97
C GLY A 105 -11.68 12.38 9.66
N ALA A 106 -12.22 12.90 8.56
CA ALA A 106 -11.70 12.75 7.20
C ALA A 106 -10.19 13.07 7.08
N ILE A 107 -9.76 14.18 7.68
CA ILE A 107 -8.35 14.60 7.74
C ILE A 107 -7.45 13.58 8.43
N LYS A 108 -7.92 12.94 9.52
CA LYS A 108 -7.13 11.94 10.26
C LYS A 108 -6.94 10.64 9.45
N LEU A 109 -7.84 10.37 8.51
CA LEU A 109 -7.78 9.21 7.63
C LEU A 109 -6.99 9.47 6.34
N SER A 110 -6.90 10.72 5.89
CA SER A 110 -6.14 11.09 4.68
C SER A 110 -4.68 10.65 4.80
N LEU A 111 -4.27 9.73 3.94
CA LEU A 111 -2.89 9.26 3.83
C LEU A 111 -2.01 10.31 3.13
N LEU A 112 -2.58 11.13 2.25
CA LEU A 112 -1.87 12.29 1.68
C LEU A 112 -1.44 13.25 2.78
N SER A 113 -2.35 13.61 3.69
CA SER A 113 -2.05 14.51 4.80
C SER A 113 -0.96 13.94 5.72
N LYS A 114 -1.01 12.63 6.01
CA LYS A 114 0.05 11.95 6.76
C LYS A 114 1.40 12.01 6.06
N LEU A 115 1.42 11.73 4.76
CA LEU A 115 2.66 11.72 3.97
C LEU A 115 3.24 13.12 3.74
N GLN A 116 2.38 14.12 3.56
CA GLN A 116 2.76 15.54 3.44
C GLN A 116 3.47 16.02 4.70
N ASN A 117 2.94 15.66 5.87
CA ASN A 117 3.48 16.05 7.17
C ASN A 117 4.57 15.09 7.70
N LEU A 118 4.92 14.04 6.95
CA LEU A 118 5.95 13.08 7.36
C LEU A 118 7.32 13.78 7.35
N PRO A 119 8.07 13.78 8.47
CA PRO A 119 9.42 14.36 8.52
C PRO A 119 10.33 13.77 7.44
N GLN A 120 11.20 14.59 6.86
CA GLN A 120 12.05 14.18 5.74
C GLN A 120 12.92 12.95 6.08
N GLU A 121 13.42 12.88 7.31
CA GLU A 121 14.21 11.75 7.83
C GLU A 121 13.41 10.44 7.92
N GLU A 122 12.12 10.52 8.26
CA GLU A 122 11.23 9.35 8.28
C GLU A 122 10.81 8.97 6.87
N ARG A 123 10.54 9.97 6.02
CA ARG A 123 10.25 9.78 4.60
C ARG A 123 11.42 9.08 3.91
N ALA A 124 12.67 9.44 4.21
CA ALA A 124 13.85 8.81 3.63
C ALA A 124 13.97 7.31 3.98
N LYS A 125 13.41 6.88 5.11
CA LYS A 125 13.40 5.47 5.58
C LYS A 125 12.30 4.64 4.94
N LEU A 126 11.33 5.25 4.26
CA LEU A 126 10.30 4.52 3.53
C LEU A 126 10.93 3.66 2.42
N PRO A 127 10.41 2.44 2.17
CA PRO A 127 10.90 1.58 1.10
C PRO A 127 10.53 2.12 -0.29
N PRO A 128 11.21 1.66 -1.35
CA PRO A 128 10.80 1.92 -2.73
C PRO A 128 9.35 1.52 -3.00
N LEU A 129 8.63 2.38 -3.71
CA LEU A 129 7.23 2.20 -4.11
C LEU A 129 7.13 1.95 -5.62
N THR A 130 6.50 0.84 -6.00
CA THR A 130 5.96 0.68 -7.36
C THR A 130 4.45 0.80 -7.30
N MET A 131 3.89 1.75 -8.03
CA MET A 131 2.45 1.95 -8.12
C MET A 131 1.95 1.65 -9.53
N TYR A 132 0.95 0.79 -9.64
CA TYR A 132 0.27 0.45 -10.88
C TYR A 132 -1.12 1.07 -10.88
N LEU A 133 -1.47 1.77 -11.96
CA LEU A 133 -2.79 2.37 -12.16
C LEU A 133 -3.43 1.79 -13.43
N SER A 134 -4.60 1.19 -13.29
CA SER A 134 -5.39 0.70 -14.42
C SER A 134 -5.86 1.85 -15.31
N SER A 135 -6.24 1.55 -16.55
CA SER A 135 -6.69 2.53 -17.54
C SER A 135 -7.99 3.22 -17.17
N ASP A 136 -8.90 2.54 -16.50
CA ASP A 136 -10.13 3.09 -15.93
C ASP A 136 -9.91 3.81 -14.58
N TRP A 137 -8.70 3.71 -14.01
CA TRP A 137 -8.27 4.52 -12.86
C TRP A 137 -8.01 5.97 -13.30
N ARG A 138 -9.08 6.77 -13.44
CA ARG A 138 -9.06 8.14 -13.97
C ARG A 138 -9.65 9.16 -13.01
N GLY A 139 -9.52 10.45 -13.36
CA GLY A 139 -10.12 11.56 -12.64
C GLY A 139 -9.57 11.70 -11.22
N LYS A 140 -10.46 11.90 -10.23
CA LYS A 140 -10.06 12.09 -8.82
C LYS A 140 -9.27 10.90 -8.25
N ARG A 141 -9.55 9.67 -8.69
CA ARG A 141 -8.82 8.45 -8.28
C ARG A 141 -7.38 8.47 -8.77
N GLU A 142 -7.17 8.84 -10.03
CA GLU A 142 -5.83 8.99 -10.58
C GLU A 142 -5.07 10.14 -9.93
N GLN A 143 -5.75 11.28 -9.73
CA GLN A 143 -5.16 12.47 -9.14
C GLN A 143 -4.61 12.18 -7.74
N GLN A 144 -5.40 11.55 -6.86
CA GLN A 144 -4.91 11.20 -5.51
C GLN A 144 -3.73 10.23 -5.54
N SER A 145 -3.72 9.24 -6.45
CA SER A 145 -2.62 8.29 -6.61
C SER A 145 -1.34 8.97 -7.08
N ARG A 146 -1.44 9.88 -8.05
CA ARG A 146 -0.31 10.69 -8.53
C ARG A 146 0.23 11.60 -7.44
N THR A 147 -0.64 12.30 -6.71
CA THR A 147 -0.22 13.16 -5.59
C THR A 147 0.47 12.36 -4.50
N PHE A 148 -0.07 11.20 -4.12
CA PHE A 148 0.57 10.31 -3.15
C PHE A 148 1.95 9.86 -3.63
N PHE A 149 2.05 9.40 -4.89
CA PHE A 149 3.32 8.97 -5.46
C PHE A 149 4.36 10.10 -5.48
N THR A 150 3.97 11.30 -5.91
CA THR A 150 4.86 12.47 -5.92
C THR A 150 5.36 12.81 -4.52
N LEU A 151 4.47 12.82 -3.51
CA LEU A 151 4.87 13.06 -2.12
C LEU A 151 5.76 11.95 -1.56
N TRP A 152 5.52 10.71 -1.98
CA TRP A 152 6.34 9.56 -1.61
C TRP A 152 7.74 9.71 -2.18
N HIS A 153 7.85 10.01 -3.48
CA HIS A 153 9.12 10.08 -4.19
C HIS A 153 9.98 11.29 -3.80
N ARG A 154 9.33 12.41 -3.45
CA ARG A 154 9.95 13.73 -3.27
C ARG A 154 11.21 13.69 -2.40
N ASN A 155 12.29 14.25 -2.94
CA ASN A 155 13.57 14.45 -2.28
C ASN A 155 14.21 13.14 -1.78
N THR A 156 14.03 12.03 -2.52
CA THR A 156 14.64 10.74 -2.20
C THR A 156 15.29 10.12 -3.44
N ASN A 157 16.39 9.37 -3.24
CA ASN A 157 17.09 8.65 -4.32
C ASN A 157 16.50 7.24 -4.57
N ARG A 158 15.22 7.04 -4.24
CA ARG A 158 14.58 5.73 -4.38
C ARG A 158 14.22 5.43 -5.83
N LYS A 159 14.27 4.14 -6.17
CA LYS A 159 13.80 3.60 -7.46
C LYS A 159 12.27 3.41 -7.45
N ASP A 160 11.55 4.47 -7.11
CA ASP A 160 10.09 4.48 -7.15
C ASP A 160 9.61 4.46 -8.60
N LYS A 161 8.46 3.83 -8.87
CA LYS A 161 7.91 3.69 -10.22
C LYS A 161 6.41 3.93 -10.23
N LEU A 162 5.92 4.63 -11.24
CA LEU A 162 4.50 4.82 -11.49
C LEU A 162 4.17 4.32 -12.90
N ILE A 163 3.30 3.32 -12.97
CA ILE A 163 3.06 2.53 -14.19
C ILE A 163 1.57 2.57 -14.50
N LYS A 164 1.21 2.88 -15.74
CA LYS A 164 -0.16 2.72 -16.22
C LYS A 164 -0.28 1.36 -16.90
N VAL A 165 -1.36 0.67 -16.60
CA VAL A 165 -1.65 -0.63 -17.20
C VAL A 165 -2.82 -0.45 -18.17
N PRO A 166 -2.71 -0.91 -19.44
CA PRO A 166 -3.75 -0.78 -20.45
C PRO A 166 -4.91 -1.77 -20.22
N GLU A 167 -5.45 -1.81 -19.01
CA GLU A 167 -6.49 -2.74 -18.58
C GLU A 167 -7.41 -2.08 -17.55
N ASN A 168 -8.58 -2.67 -17.26
CA ASN A 168 -9.48 -2.19 -16.21
C ASN A 168 -9.05 -2.62 -14.79
N HIS A 169 -9.71 -2.07 -13.76
CA HIS A 169 -9.40 -2.30 -12.34
C HIS A 169 -9.38 -3.77 -11.91
N ILE A 170 -10.16 -4.62 -12.58
CA ILE A 170 -10.26 -6.06 -12.28
C ILE A 170 -9.19 -6.82 -13.07
N GLY A 171 -9.01 -6.50 -14.35
CA GLY A 171 -8.09 -7.19 -15.25
C GLY A 171 -6.61 -6.82 -15.01
N VAL A 172 -6.32 -5.74 -14.27
CA VAL A 172 -4.97 -5.26 -14.01
C VAL A 172 -4.04 -6.34 -13.45
N ILE A 173 -4.53 -7.19 -12.54
CA ILE A 173 -3.71 -8.27 -11.97
C ILE A 173 -3.35 -9.29 -13.05
N SER A 174 -4.32 -9.71 -13.87
CA SER A 174 -4.10 -10.63 -14.98
C SER A 174 -3.14 -10.05 -16.02
N ALA A 175 -3.25 -8.75 -16.33
CA ALA A 175 -2.35 -8.06 -17.24
C ALA A 175 -0.90 -8.02 -16.71
N LEU A 176 -0.71 -7.78 -15.42
CA LEU A 176 0.62 -7.84 -14.79
C LEU A 176 1.20 -9.25 -14.79
N GLN A 177 0.39 -10.28 -14.53
CA GLN A 177 0.81 -11.68 -14.65
C GLN A 177 1.26 -12.02 -16.08
N ALA A 178 0.54 -11.49 -17.08
CA ALA A 178 0.87 -11.64 -18.50
C ALA A 178 1.99 -10.70 -19.00
N LYS A 179 2.58 -9.87 -18.13
CA LYS A 179 3.59 -8.84 -18.46
C LYS A 179 3.16 -7.83 -19.55
N LYS A 180 1.87 -7.48 -19.61
CA LYS A 180 1.33 -6.50 -20.57
C LYS A 180 1.16 -5.12 -19.90
N TYR A 181 2.22 -4.30 -19.91
CA TYR A 181 2.19 -2.94 -19.34
C TYR A 181 3.31 -2.05 -19.90
N GLU A 182 3.11 -0.72 -19.85
CA GLU A 182 4.11 0.29 -20.25
C GLU A 182 4.59 1.10 -19.04
N LEU A 183 5.90 1.28 -18.90
CA LEU A 183 6.49 2.15 -17.88
C LEU A 183 6.22 3.61 -18.21
N ILE A 184 5.59 4.35 -17.29
CA ILE A 184 5.33 5.80 -17.45
C ILE A 184 6.36 6.64 -16.71
N TYR A 185 6.94 6.12 -15.62
CA TYR A 185 8.02 6.74 -14.85
C TYR A 185 8.82 5.69 -14.08
#